data_AF-A0A3N5H813-F1
#
_entry.id   AF-A0A3N5H813-F1
#
_cell.length_a   1.000
_cell.length_b   1.000
_cell.length_c   1.000
_cell.angle_alpha   90.00
_cell.angle_beta   90.00
_cell.angle_gamma   90.00
#
_symmetry.space_group_name_H-M   'P 1'
#
loop_
_entity.id
_entity.type
_entity.pdbx_description
1 polymer ?
#
loop_
_entity_poly.entity_id
_entity_poly.type
_entity_poly.pdbx_seq_one_letter_code
_entity_poly.pdbx_strand_id
1 'polypeptide(L)'
;MKDVEFLTVDSVPIDEELQDAGSVGPELAHLARSYCTSPRALVFRNPSSDWRLFAVLLPLASRLSLMTNPIFAQLTRAWGLNARFVGVDRDRLIYDFRALLSDRTLKLLVDLLARTEIAGNLAATTRRPHPAAPNSATAREAREALDLLFASLADEMLTVLDRRRDDWGRHLDREHRVEPSVPASLFDRAGRYPDFLAQLRGALRDEIVDVGFYGRALRSIDLREDAIDTRIAAIVEASLDPVTMAKLTRTGAGKHLGCYNWLRIDPRHAAPRAHLLARLPSFATFFAETLAPLDTWSGAVDAGDPDEGFDAEALDTPADRARRSARRRQVPTYDLRPLAARQDSAHSLRWAGVLKRAIDAGQDRAVIEAIAQRFAVGENVVRRIWRDKPTGLGQPPTWQLAQILRRLNERGERDWPTDAAGWEALIASAVPVEAG
;
A
#
# COMPACT_ATOMS: atom_id res chain seq x y z
N MET A 1 19.52 -13.74 13.97
CA MET A 1 18.75 -13.42 12.75
C MET A 1 17.28 -13.59 13.10
N LYS A 2 16.50 -12.51 13.03
CA LYS A 2 15.07 -12.52 13.38
C LYS A 2 14.29 -13.21 12.26
N ASP A 3 13.31 -14.03 12.65
CA ASP A 3 12.60 -14.96 11.77
C ASP A 3 11.98 -14.26 10.55
N VAL A 4 12.42 -14.69 9.37
CA VAL A 4 11.82 -14.33 8.08
C VAL A 4 10.76 -15.36 7.76
N GLU A 5 9.55 -14.91 7.51
CA GLU A 5 8.43 -15.76 7.12
C GLU A 5 8.11 -15.52 5.64
N PHE A 6 8.22 -16.58 4.83
CA PHE A 6 7.74 -16.58 3.45
C PHE A 6 6.31 -17.08 3.45
N LEU A 7 5.38 -16.21 3.07
CA LEU A 7 3.96 -16.54 3.04
C LEU A 7 3.60 -17.05 1.65
N THR A 8 3.33 -18.35 1.54
CA THR A 8 2.86 -19.00 0.31
C THR A 8 1.39 -19.37 0.44
N VAL A 9 0.76 -19.70 -0.68
CA VAL A 9 -0.59 -20.28 -0.69
C VAL A 9 -0.55 -21.71 -0.12
N ASP A 10 -1.64 -22.13 0.51
CA ASP A 10 -1.75 -23.50 1.01
C ASP A 10 -1.93 -24.49 -0.16
N SER A 11 -1.34 -25.68 -0.02
CA SER A 11 -1.51 -26.78 -0.97
C SER A 11 -2.89 -27.40 -0.85
N VAL A 12 -3.56 -27.62 -1.97
CA VAL A 12 -4.89 -28.25 -2.05
C VAL A 12 -4.87 -29.40 -3.06
N PRO A 13 -5.80 -30.37 -2.99
CA PRO A 13 -5.75 -31.57 -3.84
C PRO A 13 -5.69 -31.28 -5.35
N ILE A 14 -6.37 -30.23 -5.82
CA ILE A 14 -6.34 -29.83 -7.24
C ILE A 14 -4.96 -29.40 -7.73
N ASP A 15 -4.02 -29.07 -6.83
CA ASP A 15 -2.65 -28.73 -7.22
C ASP A 15 -1.91 -29.95 -7.78
N GLU A 16 -2.20 -31.17 -7.30
CA GLU A 16 -1.60 -32.38 -7.87
C GLU A 16 -2.03 -32.57 -9.33
N GLU A 17 -3.32 -32.39 -9.61
CA GLU A 17 -3.87 -32.46 -10.97
C GLU A 17 -3.34 -31.32 -11.85
N LEU A 18 -3.29 -30.08 -11.33
CA LEU A 18 -2.77 -28.92 -12.05
C LEU A 18 -1.27 -29.00 -12.33
N GLN A 19 -0.50 -29.71 -11.51
CA GLN A 19 0.94 -29.87 -11.69
C GLN A 19 1.29 -31.10 -12.53
N ASP A 20 0.32 -31.96 -12.87
CA ASP A 20 0.53 -33.09 -13.76
C ASP A 20 0.54 -32.64 -15.23
N ALA A 21 1.75 -32.63 -15.81
CA ALA A 21 1.94 -32.28 -17.22
C ALA A 21 1.21 -33.24 -18.18
N GLY A 22 0.92 -34.48 -17.75
CA GLY A 22 0.14 -35.45 -18.52
C GLY A 22 -1.35 -35.10 -18.57
N SER A 23 -1.87 -34.40 -17.56
CA SER A 23 -3.28 -34.03 -17.44
C SER A 23 -3.58 -32.67 -18.06
N VAL A 24 -2.74 -31.66 -17.84
CA VAL A 24 -3.04 -30.27 -18.21
C VAL A 24 -2.07 -29.68 -19.24
N GLY A 25 -1.10 -30.46 -19.70
CA GLY A 25 -0.01 -30.01 -20.57
C GLY A 25 1.17 -29.38 -19.80
N PRO A 26 2.36 -29.31 -20.43
CA PRO A 26 3.60 -28.95 -19.75
C PRO A 26 3.65 -27.48 -19.30
N GLU A 27 3.06 -26.56 -20.06
CA GLU A 27 3.08 -25.13 -19.77
C GLU A 27 2.21 -24.79 -18.57
N LEU A 28 0.96 -25.27 -18.54
CA LEU A 28 0.04 -25.06 -17.43
C LEU A 28 0.55 -25.74 -16.15
N ALA A 29 1.12 -26.95 -16.27
CA ALA A 29 1.75 -27.64 -15.16
C ALA A 29 2.94 -26.89 -14.58
N HIS A 30 3.77 -26.26 -15.42
CA HIS A 30 4.86 -25.41 -14.95
C HIS A 30 4.33 -24.16 -14.22
N LEU A 31 3.32 -23.48 -14.79
CA LEU A 31 2.74 -22.29 -14.17
C LEU A 31 2.00 -22.60 -12.87
N ALA A 32 1.38 -23.77 -12.75
CA ALA A 32 0.75 -24.26 -11.51
C ALA A 32 1.79 -24.52 -10.41
N ARG A 33 2.93 -25.13 -10.76
CA ARG A 33 4.05 -25.32 -9.81
C ARG A 33 4.57 -23.97 -9.33
N SER A 34 4.87 -23.06 -10.26
CA SER A 34 5.36 -21.71 -9.95
C SER A 34 4.35 -20.94 -9.07
N TYR A 35 3.06 -21.06 -9.35
CA TYR A 35 2.00 -20.45 -8.54
C TYR A 35 2.05 -20.91 -7.08
N CYS A 36 2.19 -22.22 -6.85
CA CYS A 36 2.19 -22.84 -5.52
C CYS A 36 3.45 -22.53 -4.72
N THR A 37 4.61 -22.50 -5.38
CA THR A 37 5.91 -22.30 -4.72
C THR A 37 6.25 -20.84 -4.51
N SER A 38 5.64 -19.93 -5.26
CA SER A 38 5.98 -18.51 -5.18
C SER A 38 5.37 -17.83 -3.94
N PRO A 39 6.18 -17.13 -3.13
CA PRO A 39 5.68 -16.39 -1.99
C PRO A 39 4.82 -15.19 -2.42
N ARG A 40 3.82 -14.88 -1.63
CA ARG A 40 2.92 -13.72 -1.74
C ARG A 40 3.36 -12.55 -0.89
N ALA A 41 4.07 -12.83 0.19
CA ALA A 41 4.71 -11.82 1.02
C ALA A 41 5.97 -12.35 1.71
N LEU A 42 6.91 -11.44 1.96
CA LEU A 42 8.04 -11.64 2.86
C LEU A 42 7.78 -10.83 4.12
N VAL A 43 7.75 -11.51 5.27
CA VAL A 43 7.41 -10.88 6.55
C VAL A 43 8.59 -10.97 7.50
N PHE A 44 8.95 -9.82 8.06
CA PHE A 44 10.06 -9.64 8.97
C PHE A 44 9.55 -9.05 10.27
N ARG A 45 9.58 -9.83 11.34
CA ARG A 45 9.07 -9.40 12.65
C ARG A 45 10.19 -8.85 13.52
N ASN A 46 9.88 -7.72 14.14
CA ASN A 46 10.75 -6.93 15.01
C ASN A 46 12.17 -6.75 14.45
N PRO A 47 12.40 -6.45 13.15
CA PRO A 47 13.72 -6.53 12.50
C PRO A 47 14.82 -5.74 13.24
N SER A 48 14.48 -4.63 13.90
CA SER A 48 15.40 -3.85 14.74
C SER A 48 14.69 -3.36 16.01
N SER A 49 15.36 -2.53 16.83
CA SER A 49 14.74 -1.86 17.98
C SER A 49 13.71 -0.81 17.58
N ASP A 50 13.86 -0.20 16.41
CA ASP A 50 13.00 0.89 15.95
C ASP A 50 11.85 0.40 15.04
N TRP A 51 11.89 -0.86 14.62
CA TRP A 51 10.95 -1.42 13.66
C TRP A 51 10.32 -2.71 14.18
N ARG A 52 8.98 -2.74 14.23
CA ARG A 52 8.17 -3.89 14.66
C ARG A 52 7.84 -4.83 13.51
N LEU A 53 7.69 -4.29 12.31
CA LEU A 53 7.34 -5.07 11.13
C LEU A 53 7.97 -4.46 9.88
N PHE A 54 8.55 -5.31 9.03
CA PHE A 54 8.64 -5.04 7.61
C PHE A 54 7.90 -6.13 6.85
N ALA A 55 7.04 -5.74 5.91
CA ALA A 55 6.33 -6.66 5.04
C ALA A 55 6.52 -6.22 3.59
N VAL A 56 7.02 -7.13 2.76
CA VAL A 56 7.10 -6.94 1.31
C VAL A 56 5.99 -7.76 0.69
N LEU A 57 4.95 -7.09 0.18
CA LEU A 57 3.88 -7.73 -0.57
C LEU A 57 4.35 -7.88 -2.02
N LEU A 58 4.38 -9.11 -2.48
CA LEU A 58 4.91 -9.47 -3.78
C LEU A 58 3.78 -9.53 -4.81
N PRO A 59 4.00 -9.07 -6.05
CA PRO A 59 3.06 -9.30 -7.13
C PRO A 59 2.84 -10.79 -7.36
N LEU A 60 1.66 -11.13 -7.87
CA LEU A 60 1.34 -12.50 -8.25
C LEU A 60 2.32 -12.98 -9.33
N ALA A 61 2.89 -14.15 -9.08
CA ALA A 61 4.22 -14.57 -9.54
C ALA A 61 4.37 -14.91 -11.03
N SER A 62 3.38 -14.65 -11.88
CA SER A 62 3.36 -15.25 -13.24
C SER A 62 4.52 -14.76 -14.10
N ARG A 63 5.19 -13.69 -13.64
CA ARG A 63 6.35 -13.07 -14.27
C ARG A 63 7.69 -13.46 -13.68
N LEU A 64 7.79 -14.12 -12.52
CA LEU A 64 9.11 -14.44 -11.91
C LEU A 64 9.98 -15.30 -12.84
N SER A 65 9.38 -16.31 -13.47
CA SER A 65 10.03 -17.14 -14.49
C SER A 65 10.52 -16.33 -15.71
N LEU A 66 9.81 -15.26 -16.11
CA LEU A 66 10.21 -14.35 -17.20
C LEU A 66 11.25 -13.31 -16.78
N MET A 67 11.30 -12.95 -15.50
CA MET A 67 12.17 -11.91 -14.96
C MET A 67 13.61 -12.39 -14.69
N THR A 68 13.83 -13.70 -14.63
CA THR A 68 15.18 -14.28 -14.58
C THR A 68 15.91 -14.21 -15.93
N ASN A 69 15.18 -13.90 -17.01
CA ASN A 69 15.78 -13.75 -18.33
C ASN A 69 16.44 -12.35 -18.45
N PRO A 70 17.75 -12.30 -18.76
CA PRO A 70 18.55 -11.06 -18.76
C PRO A 70 18.04 -9.98 -19.74
N ILE A 71 17.15 -10.33 -20.68
CA ILE A 71 16.61 -9.41 -21.68
C ILE A 71 15.47 -8.53 -21.11
N PHE A 72 14.89 -8.87 -19.95
CA PHE A 72 13.61 -8.30 -19.50
C PHE A 72 13.68 -7.22 -18.39
N ALA A 73 14.59 -6.26 -18.50
CA ALA A 73 14.70 -5.13 -17.55
C ALA A 73 13.42 -4.27 -17.42
N GLN A 74 12.60 -4.18 -18.48
CA GLN A 74 11.32 -3.45 -18.45
C GLN A 74 10.25 -4.18 -17.63
N LEU A 75 10.25 -5.52 -17.60
CA LEU A 75 9.32 -6.30 -16.78
C LEU A 75 9.65 -6.17 -15.29
N THR A 76 10.93 -6.03 -14.93
CA THR A 76 11.37 -5.68 -13.57
C THR A 76 10.76 -4.39 -13.06
N ARG A 77 10.70 -3.36 -13.90
CA ARG A 77 10.06 -2.08 -13.55
C ARG A 77 8.55 -2.21 -13.38
N ALA A 78 7.86 -2.84 -14.34
CA ALA A 78 6.42 -3.04 -14.26
C ALA A 78 6.01 -3.91 -13.05
N TRP A 79 6.85 -4.89 -12.67
CA TRP A 79 6.67 -5.71 -11.48
C TRP A 79 6.92 -4.92 -10.19
N GLY A 80 7.98 -4.10 -10.15
CA GLY A 80 8.28 -3.22 -9.01
C GLY A 80 7.17 -2.21 -8.71
N LEU A 81 6.37 -1.83 -9.72
CA LEU A 81 5.17 -1.01 -9.51
C LEU A 81 4.05 -1.75 -8.75
N ASN A 82 4.04 -3.07 -8.73
CA ASN A 82 3.03 -3.85 -8.02
C ASN A 82 3.52 -4.37 -6.66
N ALA A 83 4.83 -4.35 -6.41
CA ALA A 83 5.36 -4.60 -5.08
C ALA A 83 4.92 -3.50 -4.12
N ARG A 84 4.63 -3.86 -2.87
CA ARG A 84 4.38 -2.92 -1.77
C ARG A 84 5.34 -3.22 -0.63
N PHE A 85 5.95 -2.19 -0.09
CA PHE A 85 6.82 -2.31 1.07
C PHE A 85 6.19 -1.54 2.22
N VAL A 86 5.74 -2.27 3.24
CA VAL A 86 5.10 -1.71 4.42
C VAL A 86 6.04 -1.83 5.61
N GLY A 87 6.27 -0.72 6.30
CA GLY A 87 7.01 -0.69 7.56
C GLY A 87 6.13 -0.23 8.71
N VAL A 88 6.26 -0.88 9.87
CA VAL A 88 5.65 -0.43 11.13
C VAL A 88 6.76 -0.17 12.13
N ASP A 89 6.85 1.07 12.60
CA ASP A 89 7.87 1.48 13.55
C ASP A 89 7.50 1.10 15.00
N ARG A 90 8.39 1.44 15.94
CA ARG A 90 8.20 1.24 17.37
C ARG A 90 7.01 2.03 17.94
N ASP A 91 6.71 3.19 17.37
CA ASP A 91 5.63 4.08 17.78
C ASP A 91 4.27 3.65 17.19
N ARG A 92 4.28 2.59 16.38
CA ARG A 92 3.15 1.97 15.69
C ARG A 92 2.59 2.83 14.57
N LEU A 93 3.39 3.72 13.98
CA LEU A 93 3.09 4.39 12.72
C LEU A 93 3.40 3.44 11.55
N ILE A 94 2.61 3.55 10.49
CA ILE A 94 2.72 2.71 9.30
C ILE A 94 3.18 3.52 8.09
N TYR A 95 4.12 2.96 7.35
CA TYR A 95 4.80 3.62 6.25
C TYR A 95 4.69 2.79 4.98
N ASP A 96 4.52 3.46 3.84
CA ASP A 96 4.71 2.89 2.51
C ASP A 96 6.04 3.38 1.94
N PHE A 97 7.00 2.45 1.83
CA PHE A 97 8.32 2.72 1.30
C PHE A 97 8.51 2.20 -0.13
N ARG A 98 7.44 1.91 -0.88
CA ARG A 98 7.54 1.49 -2.28
C ARG A 98 8.45 2.40 -3.12
N ALA A 99 8.40 3.71 -2.89
CA ALA A 99 9.24 4.68 -3.60
C ALA A 99 10.74 4.61 -3.26
N LEU A 100 11.11 3.85 -2.22
CA LEU A 100 12.51 3.64 -1.80
C LEU A 100 13.09 2.31 -2.29
N LEU A 101 12.29 1.45 -2.95
CA LEU A 101 12.80 0.23 -3.58
C LEU A 101 13.61 0.61 -4.83
N SER A 102 14.95 0.61 -4.69
CA SER A 102 15.87 0.88 -5.80
C SER A 102 15.86 -0.25 -6.83
N ASP A 103 16.29 0.04 -8.07
CA ASP A 103 16.49 -1.00 -9.10
C ASP A 103 17.40 -2.14 -8.61
N ARG A 104 18.39 -1.80 -7.77
CA ARG A 104 19.30 -2.78 -7.14
C ARG A 104 18.58 -3.66 -6.13
N THR A 105 17.81 -3.07 -5.22
CA THR A 105 17.03 -3.81 -4.22
C THR A 105 15.97 -4.68 -4.88
N LEU A 106 15.30 -4.19 -5.93
CA LEU A 106 14.37 -4.98 -6.74
C LEU A 106 15.06 -6.16 -7.42
N LYS A 107 16.25 -5.94 -7.99
CA LYS A 107 17.04 -7.02 -8.60
C LYS A 107 17.41 -8.10 -7.59
N LEU A 108 17.93 -7.71 -6.42
CA LEU A 108 18.27 -8.65 -5.35
C LEU A 108 17.05 -9.45 -4.88
N LEU A 109 15.89 -8.80 -4.78
CA LEU A 109 14.63 -9.45 -4.44
C LEU A 109 14.21 -10.46 -5.52
N VAL A 110 14.29 -10.10 -6.80
CA VAL A 110 13.98 -11.02 -7.91
C VAL A 110 14.94 -12.19 -7.93
N ASP A 111 16.25 -11.95 -7.76
CA ASP A 111 17.27 -13.00 -7.71
C ASP A 111 17.04 -13.96 -6.53
N LEU A 112 16.64 -13.44 -5.36
CA LEU A 112 16.23 -14.24 -4.21
C LEU A 112 15.04 -15.14 -4.56
N LEU A 113 13.98 -14.56 -5.13
CA LEU A 113 12.75 -15.27 -5.45
C LEU A 113 12.98 -16.37 -6.50
N ALA A 114 13.77 -16.07 -7.52
CA ALA A 114 14.18 -17.04 -8.54
C ALA A 114 14.91 -18.24 -7.93
N ARG A 115 15.82 -18.01 -6.99
CA ARG A 115 16.53 -19.08 -6.28
C ARG A 115 15.58 -19.92 -5.43
N THR A 116 14.61 -19.29 -4.76
CA THR A 116 13.59 -20.04 -3.99
C THR A 116 12.70 -20.89 -4.89
N GLU A 117 12.34 -20.40 -6.08
CA GLU A 117 11.57 -21.15 -7.06
C GLU A 117 12.34 -22.37 -7.59
N ILE A 118 13.63 -22.18 -7.93
CA ILE A 118 14.51 -23.28 -8.37
C ILE A 118 14.65 -24.34 -7.28
N ALA A 119 14.87 -23.92 -6.02
CA ALA A 119 14.96 -24.85 -4.89
C ALA A 119 13.65 -25.64 -4.67
N GLY A 120 12.50 -24.98 -4.80
CA GLY A 120 11.18 -25.62 -4.74
C GLY A 120 10.96 -26.64 -5.87
N ASN A 121 11.37 -26.30 -7.10
CA ASN A 121 11.25 -27.17 -8.26
C ASN A 121 12.14 -28.44 -8.15
N LEU A 122 13.35 -28.30 -7.60
CA LEU A 122 14.26 -29.42 -7.35
C LEU A 122 13.73 -30.37 -6.26
N ALA A 123 13.09 -29.83 -5.21
CA ALA A 123 12.47 -30.63 -4.16
C ALA A 123 11.26 -31.43 -4.69
N ALA A 124 10.45 -30.84 -5.58
CA ALA A 124 9.28 -31.49 -6.17
C ALA A 124 9.63 -32.63 -7.17
N THR A 125 10.79 -32.56 -7.82
CA THR A 125 11.24 -33.61 -8.77
C THR A 125 11.81 -34.85 -8.06
N THR A 126 12.29 -34.72 -6.82
CA THR A 126 12.72 -35.85 -6.00
C THR A 126 11.54 -36.52 -5.30
N ARG A 127 10.99 -37.58 -5.91
CA ARG A 127 9.84 -38.39 -5.42
C ARG A 127 10.09 -39.19 -4.11
N ARG A 128 11.19 -38.94 -3.40
CA ARG A 128 11.48 -39.53 -2.08
C ARG A 128 11.65 -38.39 -1.07
N PRO A 129 10.88 -38.35 0.04
CA PRO A 129 11.19 -37.47 1.14
C PRO A 129 12.48 -37.98 1.78
N HIS A 130 13.63 -37.49 1.33
CA HIS A 130 14.83 -37.61 2.14
C HIS A 130 14.70 -36.55 3.24
N PRO A 131 14.79 -36.91 4.53
CA PRO A 131 14.69 -35.93 5.60
C PRO A 131 15.74 -34.87 5.31
N ALA A 132 15.28 -33.64 5.06
CA ALA A 132 16.13 -32.54 4.69
C ALA A 132 17.27 -32.46 5.70
N ALA A 133 18.49 -32.75 5.25
CA ALA A 133 19.65 -32.34 6.01
C ALA A 133 19.51 -30.81 6.17
N PRO A 134 19.60 -30.26 7.39
CA PRO A 134 19.34 -28.84 7.66
C PRO A 134 20.30 -27.86 6.95
N ASN A 135 21.19 -28.37 6.09
CA ASN A 135 22.28 -27.67 5.41
C ASN A 135 22.36 -28.05 3.90
N SER A 136 21.26 -28.02 3.14
CA SER A 136 21.39 -28.08 1.68
C SER A 136 22.08 -26.80 1.17
N ALA A 137 22.98 -26.94 0.19
CA ALA A 137 23.70 -25.80 -0.38
C ALA A 137 22.75 -24.68 -0.86
N THR A 138 21.59 -25.07 -1.40
CA THR A 138 20.52 -24.17 -1.85
C THR A 138 19.86 -23.39 -0.71
N ALA A 139 19.62 -24.02 0.44
CA ALA A 139 19.07 -23.33 1.61
C ALA A 139 20.06 -22.32 2.20
N ARG A 140 21.36 -22.66 2.18
CA ARG A 140 22.43 -21.73 2.58
C ARG A 140 22.53 -20.54 1.63
N GLU A 141 22.51 -20.78 0.32
CA GLU A 141 22.53 -19.72 -0.70
C GLU A 141 21.30 -18.80 -0.63
N ALA A 142 20.11 -19.34 -0.36
CA ALA A 142 18.91 -18.53 -0.15
C ALA A 142 19.02 -17.67 1.12
N ARG A 143 19.65 -18.20 2.17
CA ARG A 143 19.91 -17.46 3.41
C ARG A 143 20.95 -16.36 3.22
N GLU A 144 22.03 -16.63 2.49
CA GLU A 144 23.02 -15.63 2.09
C GLU A 144 22.39 -14.53 1.21
N ALA A 145 21.52 -14.91 0.27
CA ALA A 145 20.79 -13.95 -0.55
C ALA A 145 19.78 -13.11 0.26
N LEU A 146 19.12 -13.70 1.26
CA LEU A 146 18.31 -12.95 2.23
C LEU A 146 19.16 -11.96 3.00
N ASP A 147 20.29 -12.41 3.54
CA ASP A 147 21.21 -11.56 4.30
C ASP A 147 21.74 -10.41 3.44
N LEU A 148 22.02 -10.65 2.15
CA LEU A 148 22.41 -9.62 1.19
C LEU A 148 21.28 -8.66 0.86
N LEU A 149 20.06 -9.17 0.61
CA LEU A 149 18.87 -8.34 0.38
C LEU A 149 18.62 -7.46 1.60
N PHE A 150 18.71 -8.02 2.81
CA PHE A 150 18.54 -7.27 4.04
C PHE A 150 19.64 -6.28 4.31
N ALA A 151 20.90 -6.65 4.08
CA ALA A 151 22.00 -5.72 4.17
C ALA A 151 21.80 -4.57 3.19
N SER A 152 21.32 -4.85 1.98
CA SER A 152 20.99 -3.82 0.98
C SER A 152 19.78 -2.99 1.39
N LEU A 153 18.72 -3.58 1.91
CA LEU A 153 17.55 -2.86 2.45
C LEU A 153 17.95 -2.02 3.66
N ALA A 154 18.83 -2.52 4.52
CA ALA A 154 19.32 -1.79 5.68
C ALA A 154 20.26 -0.65 5.28
N ASP A 155 21.18 -0.88 4.35
CA ASP A 155 22.13 0.13 3.89
C ASP A 155 21.47 1.18 2.99
N GLU A 156 20.55 0.77 2.11
CA GLU A 156 19.88 1.71 1.20
C GLU A 156 18.62 2.31 1.79
N MET A 157 17.76 1.53 2.44
CA MET A 157 16.51 2.05 3.00
C MET A 157 16.67 2.46 4.46
N LEU A 158 17.13 1.59 5.36
CA LEU A 158 17.23 1.96 6.78
C LEU A 158 18.25 3.05 7.03
N THR A 159 19.35 3.12 6.29
CA THR A 159 20.33 4.19 6.43
C THR A 159 19.86 5.48 5.77
N VAL A 160 19.13 5.43 4.65
CA VAL A 160 18.47 6.63 4.09
C VAL A 160 17.37 7.12 5.03
N LEU A 161 16.62 6.21 5.64
CA LEU A 161 15.65 6.53 6.66
C LEU A 161 16.38 7.13 7.87
N ASP A 162 17.38 6.48 8.46
CA ASP A 162 18.11 6.98 9.63
C ASP A 162 18.75 8.37 9.37
N ARG A 163 19.33 8.59 8.18
CA ARG A 163 19.86 9.90 7.75
C ARG A 163 18.79 10.95 7.45
N ARG A 164 17.53 10.55 7.26
CA ARG A 164 16.38 11.42 6.95
C ARG A 164 15.28 11.28 8.00
N ARG A 165 15.65 11.02 9.26
CA ARG A 165 14.71 10.83 10.37
C ARG A 165 13.66 11.94 10.47
N ASP A 166 14.09 13.18 10.23
CA ASP A 166 13.23 14.37 10.24
C ASP A 166 12.20 14.41 9.10
N ASP A 167 12.36 13.56 8.08
CA ASP A 167 11.55 13.54 6.85
C ASP A 167 10.78 12.22 6.68
N TRP A 168 10.69 11.39 7.72
CA TRP A 168 9.91 10.14 7.67
C TRP A 168 8.43 10.37 7.43
N GLY A 169 7.91 11.51 7.87
CA GLY A 169 6.50 11.87 7.72
C GLY A 169 5.99 11.79 6.28
N ARG A 170 6.85 12.06 5.29
CA ARG A 170 6.46 11.99 3.86
C ARG A 170 6.21 10.56 3.33
N HIS A 171 6.59 9.56 4.12
CA HIS A 171 6.47 8.14 3.78
C HIS A 171 5.36 7.43 4.56
N LEU A 172 4.62 8.15 5.41
CA LEU A 172 3.43 7.56 6.03
C LEU A 172 2.52 6.98 4.96
N ASP A 173 1.96 5.80 5.23
CA ASP A 173 0.89 5.28 4.36
C ASP A 173 -0.32 6.22 4.48
N ARG A 174 -0.85 6.64 3.34
CA ARG A 174 -1.99 7.57 3.23
C ARG A 174 -3.13 7.01 2.39
N GLU A 175 -2.93 5.88 1.75
CA GLU A 175 -3.75 5.45 0.61
C GLU A 175 -4.44 4.13 0.91
N HIS A 176 -3.72 3.20 1.56
CA HIS A 176 -4.15 1.83 1.55
C HIS A 176 -5.08 1.48 2.71
N ARG A 177 -5.92 0.48 2.43
CA ARG A 177 -6.75 -0.22 3.40
C ARG A 177 -6.19 -1.59 3.72
N VAL A 178 -6.39 -2.05 4.95
CA VAL A 178 -5.95 -3.40 5.36
C VAL A 178 -7.00 -4.46 5.05
N GLU A 179 -8.26 -4.08 4.85
CA GLU A 179 -9.26 -5.08 4.45
C GLU A 179 -8.97 -5.59 3.04
N PRO A 180 -8.92 -6.92 2.79
CA PRO A 180 -8.61 -7.44 1.45
C PRO A 180 -9.67 -7.17 0.37
N SER A 181 -10.95 -7.25 0.74
CA SER A 181 -12.07 -7.27 -0.21
C SER A 181 -12.63 -5.90 -0.56
N VAL A 182 -11.90 -4.82 -0.24
CA VAL A 182 -12.35 -3.45 -0.44
C VAL A 182 -11.47 -2.71 -1.45
N PRO A 183 -12.01 -1.73 -2.19
CA PRO A 183 -11.20 -0.88 -3.07
C PRO A 183 -10.06 -0.19 -2.31
N ALA A 184 -8.94 0.07 -3.01
CA ALA A 184 -7.73 0.67 -2.46
C ALA A 184 -7.10 -0.15 -1.31
N SER A 185 -7.29 -1.46 -1.32
CA SER A 185 -6.61 -2.37 -0.39
C SER A 185 -5.09 -2.42 -0.66
N LEU A 186 -4.31 -2.71 0.38
CA LEU A 186 -2.90 -3.14 0.25
C LEU A 186 -2.74 -4.35 -0.68
N PHE A 187 -3.80 -5.15 -0.80
CA PHE A 187 -3.87 -6.37 -1.60
C PHE A 187 -4.46 -6.15 -2.99
N ASP A 188 -4.86 -4.92 -3.32
CA ASP A 188 -5.42 -4.58 -4.62
C ASP A 188 -4.34 -4.74 -5.70
N ARG A 189 -4.42 -5.87 -6.42
CA ARG A 189 -3.52 -6.25 -7.49
C ARG A 189 -4.33 -6.30 -8.77
N ALA A 190 -4.06 -5.38 -9.68
CA ALA A 190 -4.69 -5.38 -11.01
C ALA A 190 -4.40 -6.71 -11.73
N GLY A 191 -5.41 -7.57 -11.81
CA GLY A 191 -5.36 -8.88 -12.46
C GLY A 191 -4.72 -9.97 -11.58
N ARG A 192 -5.52 -10.94 -11.15
CA ARG A 192 -5.02 -12.16 -10.52
C ARG A 192 -4.28 -13.01 -11.56
N TYR A 193 -2.98 -13.28 -11.36
CA TYR A 193 -2.13 -14.25 -12.09
C TYR A 193 -2.46 -14.41 -13.61
N PRO A 194 -2.29 -13.34 -14.42
CA PRO A 194 -2.91 -13.23 -15.75
C PRO A 194 -2.45 -14.31 -16.75
N ASP A 195 -1.19 -14.73 -16.69
CA ASP A 195 -0.63 -15.68 -17.67
C ASP A 195 -1.16 -17.10 -17.43
N PHE A 196 -1.29 -17.52 -16.17
CA PHE A 196 -1.93 -18.79 -15.84
C PHE A 196 -3.43 -18.76 -16.11
N LEU A 197 -4.12 -17.66 -15.82
CA LEU A 197 -5.54 -17.55 -16.19
C LEU A 197 -5.72 -17.56 -17.72
N ALA A 198 -4.76 -17.01 -18.47
CA ALA A 198 -4.75 -17.12 -19.92
C ALA A 198 -4.52 -18.57 -20.36
N GLN A 199 -3.55 -19.27 -19.78
CA GLN A 199 -3.24 -20.66 -20.13
C GLN A 199 -4.30 -21.65 -19.69
N LEU A 200 -4.94 -21.44 -18.52
CA LEU A 200 -6.07 -22.23 -18.07
C LEU A 200 -7.29 -22.04 -18.99
N ARG A 201 -7.52 -20.82 -19.48
CA ARG A 201 -8.52 -20.55 -20.54
C ARG A 201 -8.14 -21.17 -21.88
N GLY A 202 -6.85 -21.23 -22.21
CA GLY A 202 -6.32 -21.92 -23.38
C GLY A 202 -6.59 -23.42 -23.31
N ALA A 203 -6.19 -24.07 -22.21
CA ALA A 203 -6.41 -25.49 -21.99
C ALA A 203 -7.90 -25.89 -22.03
N LEU A 204 -8.80 -25.03 -21.53
CA LEU A 204 -10.25 -25.26 -21.67
C LEU A 204 -10.71 -25.16 -23.13
N ARG A 205 -10.20 -24.18 -23.88
CA ARG A 205 -10.54 -23.98 -25.30
C ARG A 205 -10.04 -25.13 -26.17
N ASP A 206 -8.88 -25.67 -25.84
CA ASP A 206 -8.23 -26.76 -26.56
C ASP A 206 -8.71 -28.14 -26.08
N GLU A 207 -9.75 -28.18 -25.23
CA GLU A 207 -10.36 -29.40 -24.66
C GLU A 207 -9.39 -30.29 -23.87
N ILE A 208 -8.26 -29.74 -23.43
CA ILE A 208 -7.29 -30.41 -22.55
C ILE A 208 -7.88 -30.61 -21.15
N VAL A 209 -8.68 -29.64 -20.69
CA VAL A 209 -9.41 -29.70 -19.41
C VAL A 209 -10.89 -29.43 -19.61
N ASP A 210 -11.73 -30.02 -18.76
CA ASP A 210 -13.18 -29.80 -18.81
C ASP A 210 -13.63 -28.55 -18.01
N VAL A 211 -14.89 -28.14 -18.22
CA VAL A 211 -15.50 -26.97 -17.55
C VAL A 211 -15.55 -27.15 -16.03
N GLY A 212 -15.74 -28.38 -15.55
CA GLY A 212 -15.77 -28.71 -14.13
C GLY A 212 -14.41 -28.50 -13.47
N PHE A 213 -13.34 -28.96 -14.13
CA PHE A 213 -11.95 -28.74 -13.72
C PHE A 213 -11.62 -27.25 -13.70
N TYR A 214 -11.93 -26.54 -14.79
CA TYR A 214 -11.74 -25.09 -14.90
C TYR A 214 -12.40 -24.34 -13.74
N GLY A 215 -13.67 -24.65 -13.43
CA GLY A 215 -14.41 -24.02 -12.34
C GLY A 215 -13.90 -24.40 -10.94
N ARG A 216 -13.32 -25.59 -10.75
CA ARG A 216 -12.65 -25.96 -9.48
C ARG A 216 -11.32 -25.21 -9.34
N ALA A 217 -10.54 -25.10 -10.41
CA ALA A 217 -9.24 -24.43 -10.41
C ALA A 217 -9.38 -22.95 -10.03
N LEU A 218 -10.29 -22.22 -10.68
CA LEU A 218 -10.56 -20.81 -10.38
C LEU A 218 -10.99 -20.58 -8.93
N ARG A 219 -11.98 -21.35 -8.45
CA ARG A 219 -12.44 -21.24 -7.07
C ARG A 219 -11.33 -21.54 -6.06
N SER A 220 -10.46 -22.51 -6.34
CA SER A 220 -9.33 -22.81 -5.46
C SER A 220 -8.33 -21.67 -5.38
N ILE A 221 -8.14 -20.93 -6.48
CA ILE A 221 -7.20 -19.80 -6.53
C ILE A 221 -7.80 -18.64 -5.75
N ASP A 222 -9.05 -18.29 -6.02
CA ASP A 222 -9.72 -17.19 -5.32
C ASP A 222 -9.74 -17.42 -3.81
N LEU A 223 -10.10 -18.63 -3.36
CA LEU A 223 -10.14 -18.97 -1.93
C LEU A 223 -8.76 -18.88 -1.27
N ARG A 224 -7.70 -19.32 -1.96
CA ARG A 224 -6.34 -19.30 -1.41
C ARG A 224 -5.73 -17.91 -1.39
N GLU A 225 -5.99 -17.11 -2.42
CA GLU A 225 -5.55 -15.70 -2.46
C GLU A 225 -6.31 -14.88 -1.39
N ASP A 226 -7.61 -15.11 -1.21
CA ASP A 226 -8.36 -14.45 -0.14
C ASP A 226 -7.85 -14.88 1.26
N ALA A 227 -7.49 -16.16 1.43
CA ALA A 227 -6.94 -16.68 2.68
C ALA A 227 -5.56 -16.07 3.00
N ILE A 228 -4.67 -15.97 2.01
CA ILE A 228 -3.34 -15.40 2.21
C ILE A 228 -3.40 -13.90 2.46
N ASP A 229 -4.26 -13.17 1.76
CA ASP A 229 -4.47 -11.73 1.99
C ASP A 229 -5.04 -11.50 3.39
N THR A 230 -6.00 -12.32 3.84
CA THR A 230 -6.52 -12.29 5.22
C THR A 230 -5.42 -12.54 6.25
N ARG A 231 -4.54 -13.52 6.00
CA ARG A 231 -3.40 -13.82 6.88
C ARG A 231 -2.45 -12.63 6.96
N ILE A 232 -2.08 -12.04 5.83
CA ILE A 232 -1.17 -10.88 5.80
C ILE A 232 -1.82 -9.66 6.50
N ALA A 233 -3.11 -9.42 6.24
CA ALA A 233 -3.88 -8.37 6.90
C ALA A 233 -3.81 -8.50 8.42
N ALA A 234 -4.02 -9.71 8.95
CA ALA A 234 -3.93 -10.00 10.38
C ALA A 234 -2.53 -9.73 10.95
N ILE A 235 -1.47 -10.00 10.19
CA ILE A 235 -0.08 -9.74 10.60
C ILE A 235 0.20 -8.24 10.71
N VAL A 236 -0.26 -7.47 9.72
CA VAL A 236 -0.14 -6.01 9.72
C VAL A 236 -0.93 -5.45 10.90
N GLU A 237 -2.20 -5.82 11.05
CA GLU A 237 -3.07 -5.36 12.15
C GLU A 237 -2.51 -5.68 13.54
N ALA A 238 -1.95 -6.87 13.74
CA ALA A 238 -1.34 -7.27 15.02
C ALA A 238 -0.11 -6.43 15.39
N SER A 239 0.49 -5.75 14.41
CA SER A 239 1.63 -4.86 14.61
C SER A 239 1.21 -3.42 14.95
N LEU A 240 -0.06 -3.07 14.73
CA LEU A 240 -0.64 -1.75 14.98
C LEU A 240 -1.13 -1.59 16.44
N ASP A 241 -1.56 -0.36 16.78
CA ASP A 241 -2.16 -0.04 18.07
C ASP A 241 -3.65 -0.44 18.12
N PRO A 242 -4.05 -1.37 19.01
CA PRO A 242 -5.43 -1.87 19.03
C PRO A 242 -6.44 -0.81 19.45
N VAL A 243 -6.06 0.15 20.31
CA VAL A 243 -6.96 1.22 20.76
C VAL A 243 -7.28 2.17 19.61
N THR A 244 -6.25 2.57 18.85
CA THR A 244 -6.41 3.43 17.67
C THR A 244 -7.19 2.73 16.58
N MET A 245 -6.93 1.44 16.32
CA MET A 245 -7.73 0.63 15.41
C MET A 245 -9.20 0.56 15.83
N ALA A 246 -9.49 0.31 17.11
CA ALA A 246 -10.86 0.28 17.63
C ALA A 246 -11.58 1.64 17.55
N LYS A 247 -10.86 2.76 17.66
CA LYS A 247 -11.40 4.10 17.35
C LYS A 247 -11.77 4.20 15.88
N LEU A 248 -10.84 3.84 14.99
CA LEU A 248 -11.02 3.94 13.55
C LEU A 248 -12.19 3.08 13.05
N THR A 249 -12.33 1.82 13.49
CA THR A 249 -13.41 0.92 13.09
C THR A 249 -14.80 1.51 13.38
N ARG A 250 -14.96 2.31 14.44
CA ARG A 250 -16.24 2.95 14.80
C ARG A 250 -16.63 4.13 13.90
N THR A 251 -15.74 4.60 13.04
CA THR A 251 -15.98 5.79 12.20
C THR A 251 -16.67 5.50 10.87
N GLY A 252 -16.77 4.22 10.46
CA GLY A 252 -17.24 3.88 9.11
C GLY A 252 -16.22 4.15 7.99
N ALA A 253 -15.03 4.70 8.32
CA ALA A 253 -13.91 4.81 7.39
C ALA A 253 -13.22 3.45 7.09
N GLY A 254 -13.58 2.38 7.82
CA GLY A 254 -12.90 1.09 7.73
C GLY A 254 -11.47 1.13 8.27
N LYS A 255 -10.68 0.10 8.02
CA LYS A 255 -9.27 -0.06 8.44
C LYS A 255 -8.32 0.65 7.47
N HIS A 256 -8.60 1.93 7.23
CA HIS A 256 -7.79 2.80 6.38
C HIS A 256 -6.51 3.23 7.09
N LEU A 257 -5.34 2.89 6.52
CA LEU A 257 -4.03 3.08 7.16
C LEU A 257 -3.63 4.55 7.32
N GLY A 258 -3.91 5.38 6.32
CA GLY A 258 -3.73 6.83 6.44
C GLY A 258 -4.57 7.48 7.55
N CYS A 259 -5.82 7.07 7.71
CA CYS A 259 -6.65 7.54 8.82
C CYS A 259 -6.12 7.02 10.16
N TYR A 260 -5.66 5.77 10.23
CA TYR A 260 -5.01 5.22 11.41
C TYR A 260 -3.78 6.06 11.81
N ASN A 261 -2.88 6.36 10.86
CA ASN A 261 -1.73 7.23 11.09
C ASN A 261 -2.16 8.59 11.62
N TRP A 262 -3.16 9.22 10.99
CA TRP A 262 -3.64 10.53 11.40
C TRP A 262 -4.21 10.57 12.83
N LEU A 263 -4.87 9.50 13.28
CA LEU A 263 -5.33 9.36 14.67
C LEU A 263 -4.18 9.06 15.64
N ARG A 264 -3.10 8.44 15.17
CA ARG A 264 -1.98 7.98 15.99
C ARG A 264 -0.92 9.05 16.22
N ILE A 265 -0.66 9.90 15.23
CA ILE A 265 0.40 10.94 15.26
C ILE A 265 0.21 11.88 16.44
N ASP A 266 -1.02 12.38 16.66
CA ASP A 266 -1.35 13.19 17.82
C ASP A 266 -2.54 12.60 18.61
N PRO A 267 -2.27 11.80 19.65
CA PRO A 267 -3.31 11.17 20.45
C PRO A 267 -4.25 12.15 21.16
N ARG A 268 -3.82 13.40 21.40
CA ARG A 268 -4.63 14.42 22.10
C ARG A 268 -5.84 14.81 21.25
N HIS A 269 -5.65 14.89 19.95
CA HIS A 269 -6.70 15.24 18.98
C HIS A 269 -7.37 14.02 18.34
N ALA A 270 -7.05 12.80 18.77
CA ALA A 270 -7.63 11.58 18.19
C ALA A 270 -9.17 11.51 18.33
N ALA A 271 -9.74 12.06 19.41
CA ALA A 271 -11.18 12.06 19.63
C ALA A 271 -11.95 12.96 18.63
N PRO A 272 -11.62 14.27 18.48
CA PRO A 272 -12.28 15.11 17.48
C PRO A 272 -12.01 14.64 16.04
N ARG A 273 -10.82 14.13 15.73
CA ARG A 273 -10.52 13.53 14.42
C ARG A 273 -11.38 12.29 14.12
N ALA A 274 -11.56 11.41 15.11
CA ALA A 274 -12.46 10.26 14.97
C ALA A 274 -13.93 10.69 14.84
N HIS A 275 -14.35 11.75 15.54
CA HIS A 275 -15.69 12.33 15.36
C HIS A 275 -15.90 12.79 13.92
N LEU A 276 -14.93 13.48 13.35
CA LEU A 276 -14.98 13.93 11.96
C LEU A 276 -15.11 12.75 10.99
N LEU A 277 -14.26 11.73 11.12
CA LEU A 277 -14.33 10.54 10.28
C LEU A 277 -15.69 9.84 10.39
N ALA A 278 -16.30 9.82 11.59
CA ALA A 278 -17.63 9.28 11.80
C ALA A 278 -18.75 10.10 11.14
N ARG A 279 -18.51 11.40 10.89
CA ARG A 279 -19.46 12.30 10.23
C ARG A 279 -19.27 12.35 8.72
N LEU A 280 -18.04 12.22 8.25
CA LEU A 280 -17.66 12.30 6.85
C LEU A 280 -16.76 11.10 6.45
N PRO A 281 -17.28 9.85 6.51
CA PRO A 281 -16.48 8.67 6.17
C PRO A 281 -15.98 8.71 4.72
N SER A 282 -16.76 9.28 3.79
CA SER A 282 -16.37 9.46 2.39
C SER A 282 -15.20 10.42 2.15
N PHE A 283 -14.81 11.18 3.17
CA PHE A 283 -13.66 12.09 3.12
C PHE A 283 -12.39 11.47 3.73
N ALA A 284 -12.43 10.19 4.14
CA ALA A 284 -11.32 9.49 4.78
C ALA A 284 -10.00 9.62 3.99
N THR A 285 -10.03 9.30 2.69
CA THR A 285 -8.86 9.41 1.79
C THR A 285 -8.33 10.84 1.73
N PHE A 286 -9.22 11.83 1.61
CA PHE A 286 -8.85 13.23 1.60
C PHE A 286 -8.17 13.68 2.91
N PHE A 287 -8.72 13.29 4.06
CA PHE A 287 -8.13 13.63 5.35
C PHE A 287 -6.76 12.98 5.52
N ALA A 288 -6.61 11.71 5.16
CA ALA A 288 -5.35 11.00 5.21
C ALA A 288 -4.28 11.65 4.31
N GLU A 289 -4.62 11.95 3.05
CA GLU A 289 -3.68 12.52 2.09
C GLU A 289 -3.29 13.97 2.43
N THR A 290 -4.21 14.74 2.99
CA THR A 290 -4.06 16.20 3.19
C THR A 290 -3.58 16.56 4.60
N LEU A 291 -4.08 15.89 5.64
CA LEU A 291 -3.88 16.32 7.03
C LEU A 291 -2.75 15.55 7.72
N ALA A 292 -2.54 14.27 7.42
CA ALA A 292 -1.44 13.50 8.02
C ALA A 292 -0.06 14.12 7.73
N PRO A 293 0.27 14.57 6.50
CA PRO A 293 1.55 15.23 6.24
C PRO A 293 1.74 16.52 7.05
N LEU A 294 0.68 17.31 7.25
CA LEU A 294 0.78 18.58 7.99
C LEU A 294 1.18 18.38 9.45
N ASP A 295 0.66 17.34 10.11
CA ASP A 295 1.02 17.01 11.49
C ASP A 295 2.49 16.57 11.61
N THR A 296 3.04 15.91 10.59
CA THR A 296 4.45 15.50 10.59
C THR A 296 5.41 16.65 10.33
N TRP A 297 4.97 17.68 9.59
CA TRP A 297 5.77 18.88 9.33
C TRP A 297 5.77 19.85 10.51
N SER A 298 4.67 19.93 11.28
CA SER A 298 4.63 20.79 12.48
C SER A 298 5.57 20.33 13.59
N GLY A 299 5.81 19.01 13.71
CA GLY A 299 6.74 18.47 14.71
C GLY A 299 8.21 18.84 14.48
N ALA A 300 8.61 19.18 13.25
CA ALA A 300 9.97 19.62 12.94
C ALA A 300 10.23 21.09 13.32
N VAL A 301 9.17 21.87 13.57
CA VAL A 301 9.25 23.28 13.97
C VAL A 301 9.09 23.44 15.48
N ASP A 302 8.27 22.61 16.13
CA ASP A 302 8.05 22.63 17.60
C ASP A 302 9.13 21.87 18.41
N ALA A 303 10.11 21.24 17.77
CA ALA A 303 11.26 20.62 18.45
C ALA A 303 12.40 21.62 18.77
N GLY A 304 12.21 22.91 18.47
CA GLY A 304 13.05 23.99 18.98
C GLY A 304 12.37 24.59 20.21
N ASP A 305 13.04 24.47 21.35
CA ASP A 305 12.66 25.10 22.62
C ASP A 305 12.25 26.58 22.42
N PRO A 306 11.12 27.08 22.96
CA PRO A 306 10.71 28.47 22.74
C PRO A 306 11.55 29.50 23.52
N ASP A 307 12.60 29.09 24.23
CA ASP A 307 13.29 29.90 25.24
C ASP A 307 14.81 30.04 25.05
N GLU A 308 15.34 29.78 23.86
CA GLU A 308 16.68 30.28 23.49
C GLU A 308 16.55 31.53 22.62
N GLY A 309 16.91 32.67 23.23
CA GLY A 309 16.98 33.97 22.59
C GLY A 309 17.65 33.92 21.23
N PHE A 310 16.95 34.48 20.25
CA PHE A 310 17.41 34.68 18.89
C PHE A 310 18.58 35.67 18.86
N ASP A 311 19.80 35.20 19.12
CA ASP A 311 21.04 35.95 18.87
C ASP A 311 22.19 34.98 18.56
N ALA A 312 22.26 34.53 17.31
CA ALA A 312 23.51 34.12 16.68
C ALA A 312 23.37 34.13 15.15
N GLU A 313 23.98 35.12 14.49
CA GLU A 313 24.42 34.99 13.10
C GLU A 313 25.38 33.80 12.99
N ALA A 314 24.85 32.59 12.79
CA ALA A 314 25.64 31.42 12.49
C ALA A 314 26.12 31.51 11.04
N LEU A 315 27.38 31.89 10.87
CA LEU A 315 28.09 31.93 9.60
C LEU A 315 27.99 30.58 8.88
N ASP A 316 27.26 30.61 7.77
CA ASP A 316 26.99 29.49 6.88
C ASP A 316 28.29 28.92 6.26
N THR A 317 28.78 27.82 6.81
CA THR A 317 30.08 27.26 6.41
C THR A 317 30.03 26.70 4.97
N PRO A 318 31.17 26.67 4.26
CA PRO A 318 31.27 26.05 2.94
C PRO A 318 30.85 24.58 2.92
N ALA A 319 31.04 23.87 4.05
CA ALA A 319 30.61 22.48 4.22
C ALA A 319 29.08 22.35 4.27
N ASP A 320 28.38 23.30 4.90
CA ASP A 320 26.91 23.33 4.97
C ASP A 320 26.29 23.75 3.62
N ARG A 321 26.97 24.63 2.87
CA ARG A 321 26.64 24.89 1.46
C ARG A 321 26.87 23.67 0.58
N ALA A 322 27.97 22.93 0.75
CA ALA A 322 28.24 21.71 0.01
C ALA A 322 27.22 20.59 0.34
N ARG A 323 26.82 20.45 1.61
CA ARG A 323 25.75 19.52 2.05
C ARG A 323 24.39 19.90 1.47
N ARG A 324 24.02 21.19 1.43
CA ARG A 324 22.78 21.65 0.75
C ARG A 324 22.84 21.47 -0.76
N SER A 325 24.01 21.66 -1.37
CA SER A 325 24.24 21.41 -2.80
C SER A 325 24.16 19.92 -3.15
N ALA A 326 24.64 19.05 -2.27
CA ALA A 326 24.51 17.60 -2.37
C ALA A 326 23.06 17.13 -2.16
N ARG A 327 22.34 17.73 -1.19
CA ARG A 327 20.88 17.54 -1.01
C ARG A 327 20.07 17.92 -2.26
N ARG A 328 20.51 18.93 -3.03
CA ARG A 328 19.86 19.31 -4.31
C ARG A 328 20.26 18.43 -5.50
N ARG A 329 21.39 17.70 -5.43
CA ARG A 329 21.93 16.94 -6.57
C ARG A 329 21.48 15.48 -6.64
N GLN A 330 20.96 14.90 -5.56
CA GLN A 330 20.29 13.59 -5.63
C GLN A 330 18.80 13.79 -5.95
N VAL A 331 18.52 13.99 -7.23
CA VAL A 331 17.17 13.80 -7.78
C VAL A 331 16.85 12.30 -7.66
N PRO A 332 15.80 11.90 -6.93
CA PRO A 332 15.36 10.52 -6.95
C PRO A 332 14.98 10.13 -8.38
N THR A 333 15.68 9.16 -8.94
CA THR A 333 15.28 8.49 -10.18
C THR A 333 13.93 7.82 -9.90
N TYR A 334 12.87 8.30 -10.57
CA TYR A 334 11.46 7.90 -10.41
C TYR A 334 10.73 8.46 -9.20
N ASP A 335 10.71 9.79 -9.05
CA ASP A 335 9.55 10.42 -8.42
C ASP A 335 8.50 10.72 -9.51
N LEU A 336 7.35 10.04 -9.47
CA LEU A 336 6.16 10.41 -10.26
C LEU A 336 5.28 11.45 -9.54
N ARG A 337 5.64 11.83 -8.30
CA ARG A 337 5.00 12.93 -7.57
C ARG A 337 5.26 14.34 -8.14
N PRO A 338 6.21 14.64 -9.06
CA PRO A 338 6.27 15.95 -9.69
C PRO A 338 5.03 16.29 -10.53
N LEU A 339 4.18 15.31 -10.86
CA LEU A 339 2.87 15.55 -11.47
C LEU A 339 1.77 15.78 -10.41
N ALA A 340 1.82 15.11 -9.25
CA ALA A 340 0.89 15.33 -8.14
C ALA A 340 1.19 16.62 -7.33
N ALA A 341 2.47 16.96 -7.16
CA ALA A 341 2.95 18.16 -6.47
C ALA A 341 2.65 19.46 -7.25
N ARG A 342 2.20 19.37 -8.50
CA ARG A 342 1.70 20.52 -9.26
C ARG A 342 0.29 20.96 -8.86
N GLN A 343 -0.40 20.27 -7.94
CA GLN A 343 -1.80 20.55 -7.59
C GLN A 343 -2.06 21.17 -6.21
N ASP A 344 -1.08 21.28 -5.31
CA ASP A 344 -1.30 22.00 -4.05
C ASP A 344 -1.01 23.49 -4.21
N SER A 345 -1.99 24.19 -4.77
CA SER A 345 -2.03 25.65 -4.78
C SER A 345 -1.86 26.22 -3.35
N ALA A 346 -1.32 27.43 -3.22
CA ALA A 346 -1.24 28.13 -1.92
C ALA A 346 -2.62 28.20 -1.21
N HIS A 347 -3.69 28.25 -2.00
CA HIS A 347 -5.07 28.17 -1.52
C HIS A 347 -5.38 26.81 -0.85
N SER A 348 -4.99 25.69 -1.48
CA SER A 348 -5.16 24.34 -0.94
C SER A 348 -4.48 24.18 0.42
N LEU A 349 -3.21 24.61 0.53
CA LEU A 349 -2.43 24.53 1.77
C LEU A 349 -2.99 25.41 2.87
N ARG A 350 -3.41 26.64 2.55
CA ARG A 350 -4.05 27.56 3.50
C ARG A 350 -5.29 26.91 4.12
N TRP A 351 -6.20 26.38 3.30
CA TRP A 351 -7.44 25.79 3.79
C TRP A 351 -7.23 24.45 4.49
N ALA A 352 -6.21 23.67 4.11
CA ALA A 352 -5.81 22.49 4.86
C ALA A 352 -5.37 22.85 6.29
N GLY A 353 -4.58 23.93 6.47
CA GLY A 353 -4.20 24.42 7.78
C GLY A 353 -5.37 24.96 8.61
N VAL A 354 -6.32 25.68 7.99
CA VAL A 354 -7.56 26.13 8.65
C VAL A 354 -8.41 24.94 9.08
N LEU A 355 -8.61 23.97 8.18
CA LEU A 355 -9.36 22.75 8.43
C LEU A 355 -8.76 21.97 9.61
N LYS A 356 -7.44 21.75 9.60
CA LYS A 356 -6.74 21.09 10.71
C LYS A 356 -7.05 21.73 12.07
N ARG A 357 -6.88 23.05 12.18
CA ARG A 357 -7.15 23.78 13.43
C ARG A 357 -8.61 23.68 13.86
N ALA A 358 -9.55 23.78 12.92
CA ALA A 358 -10.97 23.64 13.21
C ALA A 358 -11.32 22.23 13.73
N ILE A 359 -10.72 21.19 13.15
CA ILE A 359 -10.88 19.80 13.59
C ILE A 359 -10.29 19.62 14.98
N ASP A 360 -9.04 20.00 15.19
CA ASP A 360 -8.34 19.84 16.47
C ASP A 360 -9.06 20.61 17.59
N ALA A 361 -9.70 21.75 17.28
CA ALA A 361 -10.54 22.52 18.19
C ALA A 361 -11.98 21.99 18.36
N GLY A 362 -12.39 20.97 17.61
CA GLY A 362 -13.76 20.41 17.66
C GLY A 362 -14.86 21.35 17.15
N GLN A 363 -14.53 22.25 16.22
CA GLN A 363 -15.45 23.28 15.72
C GLN A 363 -16.14 22.85 14.42
N ASP A 364 -17.21 22.05 14.52
CA ASP A 364 -17.93 21.48 13.37
C ASP A 364 -18.32 22.51 12.29
N ARG A 365 -18.79 23.70 12.71
CA ARG A 365 -19.15 24.77 11.77
C ARG A 365 -17.96 25.25 10.94
N ALA A 366 -16.82 25.48 11.60
CA ALA A 366 -15.60 25.92 10.94
C ALA A 366 -15.00 24.82 10.05
N VAL A 367 -15.18 23.54 10.43
CA VAL A 367 -14.81 22.40 9.59
C VAL A 367 -15.62 22.38 8.30
N ILE A 368 -16.95 22.50 8.40
CA ILE A 368 -17.85 22.54 7.24
C ILE A 368 -17.48 23.69 6.29
N GLU A 369 -17.25 24.88 6.84
CA GLU A 369 -16.80 26.05 6.09
C GLU A 369 -15.46 25.80 5.38
N ALA A 370 -14.45 25.29 6.10
CA ALA A 370 -13.14 25.02 5.54
C ALA A 370 -13.17 23.98 4.42
N ILE A 371 -13.99 22.93 4.55
CA ILE A 371 -14.20 21.93 3.49
C ILE A 371 -14.87 22.57 2.28
N ALA A 372 -15.95 23.33 2.49
CA ALA A 372 -16.67 24.01 1.41
C ALA A 372 -15.74 24.93 0.60
N GLN A 373 -14.91 25.70 1.30
CA GLN A 373 -13.91 26.59 0.68
C GLN A 373 -12.80 25.80 -0.03
N ARG A 374 -12.30 24.71 0.56
CA ARG A 374 -11.25 23.86 -0.06
C ARG A 374 -11.70 23.24 -1.38
N PHE A 375 -12.97 22.87 -1.51
CA PHE A 375 -13.52 22.22 -2.70
C PHE A 375 -14.24 23.19 -3.65
N ALA A 376 -14.40 24.46 -3.25
CA ALA A 376 -15.16 25.49 -3.96
C ALA A 376 -16.62 25.05 -4.22
N VAL A 377 -17.29 24.58 -3.16
CA VAL A 377 -18.71 24.18 -3.17
C VAL A 377 -19.48 24.91 -2.07
N GLY A 378 -20.80 24.94 -2.13
CA GLY A 378 -21.62 25.53 -1.07
C GLY A 378 -21.56 24.72 0.24
N GLU A 379 -21.61 25.40 1.39
CA GLU A 379 -21.61 24.75 2.71
C GLU A 379 -22.73 23.72 2.86
N ASN A 380 -23.89 23.96 2.23
CA ASN A 380 -25.03 23.06 2.31
C ASN A 380 -24.75 21.67 1.74
N VAL A 381 -23.90 21.57 0.71
CA VAL A 381 -23.44 20.28 0.16
C VAL A 381 -22.73 19.48 1.26
N VAL A 382 -21.80 20.12 1.97
CA VAL A 382 -21.03 19.50 3.05
C VAL A 382 -21.93 19.18 4.25
N ARG A 383 -22.82 20.10 4.65
CA ARG A 383 -23.78 19.89 5.74
C ARG A 383 -24.69 18.71 5.49
N ARG A 384 -25.12 18.52 4.24
CA ARG A 384 -25.97 17.39 3.88
C ARG A 384 -25.21 16.07 3.97
N ILE A 385 -24.00 15.98 3.44
CA ILE A 385 -23.17 14.78 3.57
C ILE A 385 -22.91 14.47 5.05
N TRP A 386 -22.65 15.49 5.86
CA TRP A 386 -22.45 15.36 7.30
C TRP A 386 -23.67 14.77 8.04
N ARG A 387 -24.88 15.14 7.61
CA ARG A 387 -26.14 14.68 8.18
C ARG A 387 -26.53 13.29 7.68
N ASP A 388 -26.55 13.11 6.38
CA ASP A 388 -27.17 11.95 5.71
C ASP A 388 -26.18 10.80 5.50
N LYS A 389 -24.87 11.09 5.40
CA LYS A 389 -23.77 10.12 5.25
C LYS A 389 -24.04 9.06 4.17
N PRO A 390 -24.20 9.46 2.90
CA PRO A 390 -24.60 8.56 1.83
C PRO A 390 -23.58 7.41 1.66
N THR A 391 -24.01 6.18 1.94
CA THR A 391 -23.17 4.98 1.80
C THR A 391 -22.75 4.74 0.35
N GLY A 392 -23.61 5.08 -0.61
CA GLY A 392 -23.34 4.98 -2.05
C GLY A 392 -22.19 5.87 -2.54
N LEU A 393 -21.81 6.91 -1.78
CA LEU A 393 -20.66 7.74 -2.14
C LEU A 393 -19.33 6.98 -1.96
N GLY A 394 -19.29 5.97 -1.10
CA GLY A 394 -18.06 5.22 -0.80
C GLY A 394 -16.96 6.10 -0.22
N GLN A 395 -15.70 5.82 -0.57
CA GLN A 395 -14.51 6.59 -0.20
C GLN A 395 -13.65 6.84 -1.45
N PRO A 396 -14.07 7.76 -2.33
CA PRO A 396 -13.39 7.99 -3.59
C PRO A 396 -12.00 8.63 -3.36
N PRO A 397 -11.04 8.46 -4.29
CA PRO A 397 -9.80 9.22 -4.27
C PRO A 397 -10.06 10.74 -4.20
N THR A 398 -9.16 11.49 -3.58
CA THR A 398 -9.33 12.95 -3.34
C THR A 398 -9.67 13.74 -4.60
N TRP A 399 -9.01 13.41 -5.72
CA TRP A 399 -9.26 14.08 -7.00
C TRP A 399 -10.71 13.84 -7.50
N GLN A 400 -11.24 12.63 -7.32
CA GLN A 400 -12.58 12.26 -7.76
C GLN A 400 -13.62 12.84 -6.81
N LEU A 401 -13.35 12.83 -5.51
CA LEU A 401 -14.20 13.49 -4.50
C LEU A 401 -14.48 14.94 -4.87
N ALA A 402 -13.45 15.70 -5.28
CA ALA A 402 -13.62 17.08 -5.72
C ALA A 402 -14.60 17.23 -6.90
N GLN A 403 -14.53 16.33 -7.89
CA GLN A 403 -15.44 16.34 -9.03
C GLN A 403 -16.87 15.94 -8.65
N ILE A 404 -17.01 14.94 -7.78
CA ILE A 404 -18.31 14.51 -7.27
C ILE A 404 -18.99 15.66 -6.52
N LEU A 405 -18.28 16.33 -5.62
CA LEU A 405 -18.83 17.45 -4.85
C LEU A 405 -19.28 18.62 -5.74
N ARG A 406 -18.54 18.94 -6.80
CA ARG A 406 -18.94 19.98 -7.77
C ARG A 406 -20.23 19.60 -8.50
N ARG A 407 -20.37 18.35 -8.94
CA ARG A 407 -21.61 17.88 -9.60
C ARG A 407 -22.80 17.86 -8.65
N LEU A 408 -22.58 17.49 -7.39
CA LEU A 408 -23.63 17.55 -6.36
C LEU A 408 -24.06 19.01 -6.09
N ASN A 409 -23.13 19.95 -6.16
CA ASN A 409 -23.40 21.37 -6.02
C ASN A 409 -24.24 21.92 -7.21
N GLU A 410 -23.99 21.43 -8.43
CA GLU A 410 -24.74 21.81 -9.63
C GLU A 410 -26.17 21.25 -9.65
N ARG A 411 -26.37 20.02 -9.15
CA ARG A 411 -27.68 19.33 -9.16
C ARG A 411 -28.69 19.88 -8.15
N GLY A 412 -28.29 20.74 -7.21
CA GLY A 412 -29.17 21.21 -6.13
C GLY A 412 -29.59 20.08 -5.16
N GLU A 413 -30.12 20.43 -3.99
CA GLU A 413 -30.37 19.45 -2.92
C GLU A 413 -31.50 18.43 -3.26
N ARG A 414 -32.46 18.75 -4.12
CA ARG A 414 -33.57 17.81 -4.36
C ARG A 414 -33.23 16.69 -5.33
N ASP A 415 -32.17 16.85 -6.12
CA ASP A 415 -31.84 15.95 -7.23
C ASP A 415 -30.60 15.09 -6.93
N TRP A 416 -30.27 14.91 -5.64
CA TRP A 416 -29.21 13.98 -5.25
C TRP A 416 -29.66 12.53 -5.41
N PRO A 417 -28.75 11.61 -5.76
CA PRO A 417 -29.08 10.19 -5.83
C PRO A 417 -29.62 9.65 -4.50
N THR A 418 -30.69 8.86 -4.60
CA THR A 418 -31.33 8.21 -3.44
C THR A 418 -31.00 6.72 -3.35
N ASP A 419 -30.50 6.12 -4.43
CA ASP A 419 -30.20 4.70 -4.57
C ASP A 419 -28.75 4.45 -5.00
N ALA A 420 -28.29 3.20 -4.85
CA ALA A 420 -26.93 2.82 -5.18
C ALA A 420 -26.59 3.06 -6.66
N ALA A 421 -27.51 2.71 -7.57
CA ALA A 421 -27.31 2.89 -9.01
C ALA A 421 -27.15 4.37 -9.40
N GLY A 422 -27.92 5.26 -8.79
CA GLY A 422 -27.78 6.71 -9.01
C GLY A 422 -26.44 7.25 -8.50
N TRP A 423 -25.95 6.74 -7.36
CA TRP A 423 -24.62 7.09 -6.85
C TRP A 423 -23.51 6.57 -7.76
N GLU A 424 -23.60 5.32 -8.23
CA GLU A 424 -22.65 4.73 -9.18
C GLU A 424 -22.59 5.53 -10.49
N ALA A 425 -23.75 5.89 -11.05
CA ALA A 425 -23.81 6.71 -12.26
C ALA A 425 -23.18 8.09 -12.06
N LEU A 426 -23.42 8.73 -10.90
CA LEU A 426 -22.78 10.00 -10.55
C LEU A 426 -21.26 9.85 -10.47
N ILE A 427 -20.77 8.83 -9.75
CA ILE A 427 -19.34 8.57 -9.55
C ILE A 427 -18.63 8.28 -10.88
N ALA A 428 -19.21 7.40 -11.70
CA ALA A 428 -18.70 7.06 -13.03
C ALA A 428 -18.66 8.29 -13.94
N SER A 429 -19.69 9.12 -13.87
CA SER A 429 -19.72 10.35 -14.66
C SER A 429 -18.63 11.34 -14.22
N ALA A 430 -18.22 11.33 -12.94
CA ALA A 430 -17.27 12.27 -12.32
C ALA A 430 -15.78 11.95 -12.61
N VAL A 431 -15.48 11.19 -13.67
CA VAL A 431 -14.13 10.97 -14.19
C VAL A 431 -13.79 12.04 -15.23
N PRO A 432 -12.65 12.76 -15.12
CA PRO A 432 -12.26 13.74 -16.13
C PRO A 432 -12.00 13.07 -17.49
N VAL A 433 -12.39 13.75 -18.58
CA VAL A 433 -12.29 13.29 -19.98
C VAL A 433 -10.84 12.91 -20.37
N GLU A 434 -9.83 13.40 -19.65
CA GLU A 434 -8.41 13.13 -19.88
C GLU A 434 -7.88 11.80 -19.29
N ALA A 435 -8.74 11.01 -18.63
CA ALA A 435 -8.36 9.75 -17.97
C ALA A 435 -8.99 8.49 -18.59
N GLY A 436 -9.52 8.59 -19.82
CA GLY A 436 -10.09 7.47 -20.59
C GLY A 436 -9.09 6.81 -21.52
#